data_AF-A0A392SNF4-F1
#
_entry.id   AF-A0A392SNF4-F1
#
_cell.length_a   1.000
_cell.length_b   1.000
_cell.length_c   1.000
_cell.angle_alpha   90.00
_cell.angle_beta   90.00
_cell.angle_gamma   90.00
#
_symmetry.space_group_name_H-M   'P 1'
#
loop_
_entity.id
_entity.type
_entity.pdbx_description
1 polymer ?
#
loop_
_entity_poly.entity_id
_entity_poly.type
_entity_poly.pdbx_seq_one_letter_code
_entity_poly.pdbx_strand_id
1 'polypeptide(L)' 'KINNAVAQALLAKKLGKKRVIAETGAGQHGVATATVCARFGLECVVYMGALDMERQALNVFRMRLLGAE' A
#
# COMPACT_ATOMS: atom_id res chain seq x y z
N LYS A 1 6.42 9.54 -4.37
CA LYS A 1 5.56 8.33 -4.46
C LYS A 1 4.13 8.58 -4.00
N ILE A 2 3.91 9.26 -2.86
CA ILE A 2 2.55 9.49 -2.33
C ILE A 2 1.59 10.21 -3.31
N ASN A 3 2.05 11.25 -4.03
CA ASN A 3 1.19 11.95 -5.00
C ASN A 3 0.62 11.02 -6.09
N ASN A 4 1.42 10.07 -6.57
CA ASN A 4 0.97 9.08 -7.55
C ASN A 4 -0.01 8.07 -6.91
N ALA A 5 0.28 7.59 -5.70
CA ALA A 5 -0.62 6.69 -4.98
C ALA A 5 -2.00 7.33 -4.74
N VAL A 6 -2.04 8.63 -4.39
CA VAL A 6 -3.29 9.39 -4.24
C VAL A 6 -4.08 9.39 -5.55
N ALA A 7 -3.43 9.71 -6.67
CA ALA A 7 -4.08 9.71 -7.98
C ALA A 7 -4.65 8.33 -8.35
N GLN A 8 -3.89 7.25 -8.11
CA GLN A 8 -4.32 5.87 -8.35
C GLN A 8 -5.49 5.46 -7.45
N ALA A 9 -5.48 5.82 -6.17
CA ALA A 9 -6.58 5.53 -5.25
C ALA A 9 -7.87 6.27 -5.63
N LEU A 10 -7.77 7.54 -6.04
CA LEU A 10 -8.90 8.30 -6.56
C LEU A 10 -9.46 7.68 -7.85
N LEU A 11 -8.58 7.21 -8.74
CA LEU A 11 -9.00 6.49 -9.95
C LEU A 11 -9.71 5.18 -9.61
N ALA A 12 -9.14 4.36 -8.71
CA ALA A 12 -9.75 3.11 -8.24
C ALA A 12 -11.16 3.35 -7.67
N LYS A 13 -11.32 4.40 -6.84
CA LYS A 13 -12.61 4.80 -6.29
C LYS A 13 -13.59 5.23 -7.39
N LYS A 14 -13.14 6.03 -8.36
CA LYS A 14 -13.96 6.44 -9.52
C LYS A 14 -14.42 5.26 -10.36
N LEU A 15 -13.59 4.23 -10.48
CA LEU A 15 -13.89 2.97 -11.17
C LEU A 15 -14.73 1.99 -10.33
N GLY A 16 -15.16 2.38 -9.12
CA GLY A 16 -15.95 1.53 -8.22
C GLY A 16 -15.18 0.33 -7.65
N LYS A 17 -13.85 0.35 -7.70
CA LYS A 17 -13.02 -0.73 -7.13
C LYS A 17 -12.95 -0.58 -5.61
N LYS A 18 -12.95 -1.73 -4.93
CA LYS A 18 -12.89 -1.81 -3.47
C LYS A 18 -11.52 -2.26 -2.94
N ARG A 19 -10.66 -2.76 -3.83
CA ARG A 19 -9.37 -3.36 -3.49
C ARG A 19 -8.26 -2.86 -4.41
N VAL A 20 -7.08 -2.63 -3.85
CA VAL A 20 -5.83 -2.28 -4.54
C VAL A 20 -4.77 -3.31 -4.18
N ILE A 21 -4.02 -3.75 -5.19
CA ILE A 21 -2.87 -4.64 -5.03
C ILE A 21 -1.63 -3.87 -5.47
N ALA A 22 -0.54 -4.01 -4.72
CA ALA A 22 0.75 -3.42 -5.07
C ALA A 22 1.90 -4.37 -4.71
N GLU A 23 3.07 -4.12 -5.28
CA GLU A 23 4.32 -4.77 -4.94
C GLU A 23 5.33 -3.77 -4.36
N THR A 24 6.24 -4.24 -3.51
CA THR A 24 7.31 -3.38 -3.02
C THR A 24 8.56 -4.17 -2.64
N GLY A 25 9.75 -3.56 -2.83
CA GLY A 25 11.01 -4.02 -2.29
C GLY A 25 11.32 -3.29 -0.99
N ALA A 26 12.02 -2.14 -1.06
CA ALA A 26 12.37 -1.34 0.13
C ALA A 26 11.18 -0.83 0.99
N GLY A 27 9.92 -0.94 0.53
CA GLY A 27 8.72 -0.60 1.30
C GLY A 27 8.13 0.79 1.05
N GLN A 28 8.86 1.72 0.41
CA GLN A 28 8.37 3.09 0.21
C GLN A 28 7.12 3.19 -0.68
N HIS A 29 7.00 2.32 -1.69
CA HIS A 29 5.79 2.26 -2.51
C HIS A 29 4.63 1.65 -1.72
N GLY A 30 4.87 0.51 -1.05
CA GLY A 30 3.87 -0.16 -0.24
C GLY A 30 3.29 0.72 0.88
N VAL A 31 4.14 1.44 1.62
CA VAL A 31 3.67 2.39 2.66
C VAL A 31 2.82 3.51 2.06
N ALA A 32 3.22 4.07 0.91
CA ALA A 32 2.41 5.09 0.23
C ALA A 32 1.05 4.54 -0.21
N THR A 33 1.00 3.34 -0.79
CA THR A 33 -0.24 2.67 -1.22
C THR A 33 -1.14 2.33 -0.03
N ALA A 34 -0.59 1.75 1.04
CA ALA A 34 -1.32 1.47 2.28
C ALA A 34 -1.91 2.75 2.88
N THR A 35 -1.16 3.85 2.90
CA THR A 35 -1.61 5.14 3.46
C THR A 35 -2.84 5.67 2.73
N VAL A 36 -2.83 5.65 1.40
CA VAL A 36 -3.97 6.17 0.62
C VAL A 36 -5.16 5.21 0.67
N CYS A 37 -4.92 3.90 0.69
CA CYS A 37 -6.00 2.92 0.80
C CYS A 37 -6.71 3.05 2.15
N ALA A 38 -5.96 3.19 3.25
CA ALA A 38 -6.50 3.49 4.58
C ALA A 38 -7.33 4.77 4.58
N ARG A 39 -6.82 5.85 3.96
CA ARG A 39 -7.51 7.15 3.89
C ARG A 39 -8.83 7.10 3.11
N PHE A 40 -8.91 6.27 2.07
CA PHE A 40 -10.05 6.20 1.16
C PHE A 40 -10.97 4.99 1.39
N GLY A 41 -10.68 4.14 2.38
CA GLY A 41 -11.46 2.95 2.70
C GLY A 41 -11.38 1.86 1.63
N LEU A 42 -10.20 1.69 1.03
CA LEU A 42 -9.92 0.62 0.07
C LEU A 42 -9.15 -0.51 0.77
N GLU A 43 -9.50 -1.76 0.47
CA GLU A 43 -8.69 -2.92 0.86
C GLU A 43 -7.33 -2.84 0.16
N CYS A 44 -6.25 -3.10 0.89
CA CYS A 44 -4.89 -3.00 0.37
C CYS A 44 -4.13 -4.29 0.65
N VAL A 45 -3.60 -4.90 -0.42
CA VAL A 45 -2.70 -6.05 -0.32
C VAL A 45 -1.36 -5.68 -0.97
N VAL A 46 -0.27 -5.81 -0.22
CA VAL A 46 1.07 -5.46 -0.68
C VAL A 46 1.98 -6.70 -0.68
N TYR A 47 2.37 -7.14 -1.87
CA TYR A 47 3.34 -8.20 -2.03
C TYR A 47 4.77 -7.68 -1.87
N MET A 48 5.55 -8.34 -1.03
CA MET A 48 6.92 -7.98 -0.74
C MET A 48 7.77 -9.26 -0.67
N GLY A 49 8.98 -9.22 -1.23
CA GLY A 49 9.88 -10.37 -1.18
C GLY A 49 10.25 -10.71 0.26
N ALA A 50 10.29 -12.01 0.62
CA ALA A 50 10.47 -12.45 2.00
C ALA A 50 11.73 -11.86 2.67
N LEU A 51 12.86 -11.83 1.94
CA LEU A 51 14.10 -11.24 2.42
C LEU A 51 13.98 -9.72 2.64
N ASP A 52 13.23 -9.02 1.80
CA ASP A 52 13.00 -7.58 2.00
C ASP A 52 12.03 -7.32 3.15
N MET A 53 11.05 -8.20 3.39
CA MET A 53 10.18 -8.11 4.57
C MET A 53 10.98 -8.17 5.87
N GLU A 54 11.96 -9.06 5.95
CA GLU A 54 12.89 -9.14 7.08
C GLU A 54 13.77 -7.89 7.19
N ARG A 55 14.41 -7.48 6.08
CA ARG A 55 15.32 -6.32 6.04
C ARG A 55 14.62 -4.99 6.33
N GLN A 56 13.33 -4.88 5.98
CA GLN A 56 12.55 -3.64 6.04
C GLN A 56 11.37 -3.75 7.01
N ALA A 57 11.57 -4.46 8.12
CA ALA A 57 10.53 -4.74 9.13
C ALA A 57 9.75 -3.48 9.58
N LEU A 58 10.39 -2.31 9.67
CA LEU A 58 9.71 -1.06 10.03
C LEU A 58 8.67 -0.62 8.98
N ASN A 59 8.97 -0.79 7.69
CA ASN A 59 8.01 -0.46 6.62
C ASN A 59 6.90 -1.50 6.55
N VAL A 60 7.19 -2.79 6.77
CA VAL A 60 6.16 -3.84 6.93
C VAL A 60 5.22 -3.50 8.09
N PHE A 61 5.78 -3.12 9.24
CA PHE A 61 5.00 -2.69 10.41
C PHE A 61 4.10 -1.49 10.09
N ARG A 62 4.63 -0.47 9.41
CA ARG A 62 3.84 0.71 8.98
C ARG A 62 2.69 0.34 8.05
N MET A 63 2.92 -0.54 7.09
CA MET A 63 1.87 -1.02 6.18
C MET A 63 0.76 -1.74 6.93
N ARG A 64 1.11 -2.64 7.86
CA ARG A 64 0.15 -3.35 8.71
C ARG A 64 -0.61 -2.43 9.67
N LEU A 65 0.06 -1.43 10.24
CA LEU A 65 -0.57 -0.41 11.08
C LEU A 65 -1.64 0.39 10.31
N LEU A 66 -1.44 0.55 9.00
CA LEU A 66 -2.39 1.19 8.08
C LEU A 66 -3.46 0.20 7.55
N GLY A 67 -3.46 -1.05 8.02
CA GLY A 67 -4.45 -2.07 7.64
C GLY A 67 -4.19 -2.75 6.29
N ALA A 68 -2.99 -2.61 5.71
CA ALA A 68 -2.62 -3.40 4.54
C ALA A 68 -2.16 -4.81 4.94
N GLU A 69 -2.50 -5.78 4.08
CA GLU A 69 -2.07 -7.19 4.19
C GLU A 69 -0.79 -7.45 3.39
#